data_AF-A0AAU8INW0-F1
#
_entry.id   AF-A0AAU8INW0-F1
#
_cell.length_a   1.000
_cell.length_b   1.000
_cell.length_c   1.000
_cell.angle_alpha   90.00
_cell.angle_beta   90.00
_cell.angle_gamma   90.00
#
_symmetry.space_group_name_H-M   'P 1'
#
loop_
_entity.id
_entity.type
_entity.pdbx_description
1 polymer ?
#
loop_
_entity_poly.entity_id
_entity_poly.type
_entity_poly.pdbx_seq_one_letter_code
_entity_poly.pdbx_strand_id
1 'polypeptide(L)'
;MSERPVSTVPPVPEAWGRIEAWLSAHAPVTYATLRPPVDPEEIAAVERELGLRLPDDFVAVLTRHDGVGSRQDAFTFPGGGAPLSLAELLDGARMNLDLWDDGSEDGEDGLLDGDYWHRRYVMFTGGNTPDGLVLDCRPGDTFGAVGYFFNGEGTRFGHWSSYAELLTEVADALENGTPVGRIAKYVGVPFAGELLWEPEPQPVPEPFSLFERAAAEPAPAPAGPFDERFRPVAEEGWAGEYAEFCLTFVHGVGPDELLGRYGASPGTHAERTRVGAVEDSARWTGGHLPTVRAGRAGEWAFGIEQGHAEGARDAVLRRLSRGTRAVSLHFSGFTALSLYEDGRRVTLHDTRGVPRGSDERDPYEVFPGLPGRPGTEPPSRPGLGRPLGAAVPTPRQPLRASAPGPALRGDVSAEPAPDPRYVTVPTPPGFAGPHREVLRQVCAALTAALGIDLPPDALDGALPSALILPVLEPLTGRGGFLPESVTGLLDAAAPDTLRTALAAQLALFTAETGLDRYPEVAAALTGDGRGPVDDDSPLGIRLRTVTAERAGIVREQGKELAGHPVTWDDLHGWRRREEAAQAVRAWCERPARQAAGWILPHREDPWWRTRFTADLAGTKEHA
;
A
#
# COMPACT_ATOMS: atom_id res chain seq x y z
N MET A 1 46.59 12.81 -11.69
CA MET A 1 46.33 11.37 -11.87
C MET A 1 46.74 10.69 -10.59
N SER A 2 45.79 10.38 -9.72
CA SER A 2 46.04 9.61 -8.49
C SER A 2 45.62 8.18 -8.81
N GLU A 3 46.59 7.29 -8.96
CA GLU A 3 46.35 5.86 -9.10
C GLU A 3 45.61 5.38 -7.85
N ARG A 4 44.41 4.80 -8.04
CA ARG A 4 43.79 3.98 -7.00
C ARG A 4 44.69 2.75 -6.82
N PRO A 5 44.99 2.32 -5.60
CA PRO A 5 45.69 1.06 -5.39
C PRO A 5 44.86 -0.08 -5.99
N VAL A 6 45.52 -0.92 -6.79
CA VAL A 6 44.97 -2.19 -7.29
C VAL A 6 44.75 -3.07 -6.07
N SER A 7 43.54 -3.02 -5.51
CA SER A 7 43.09 -4.04 -4.58
C SER A 7 42.95 -5.33 -5.38
N THR A 8 43.82 -6.31 -5.13
CA THR A 8 43.75 -7.60 -5.82
C THR A 8 42.50 -8.33 -5.33
N VAL A 9 41.50 -8.46 -6.21
CA VAL A 9 40.28 -9.23 -5.94
C VAL A 9 40.68 -10.69 -5.64
N PRO A 10 40.22 -11.29 -4.52
CA PRO A 10 40.50 -12.68 -4.19
C PRO A 10 40.07 -13.63 -5.31
N PRO A 11 40.77 -14.76 -5.51
CA PRO A 11 40.30 -15.81 -6.42
C PRO A 11 38.91 -16.32 -6.02
N VAL A 12 38.07 -16.68 -6.99
CA VAL A 12 36.73 -17.23 -6.77
C VAL A 12 36.66 -18.36 -5.73
N PRO A 13 37.59 -19.35 -5.71
CA PRO A 13 37.56 -20.41 -4.70
C PRO A 13 37.66 -19.89 -3.26
N GLU A 14 38.35 -18.77 -3.05
CA GLU A 14 38.50 -18.14 -1.73
C GLU A 14 37.22 -17.39 -1.34
N ALA A 15 36.74 -16.49 -2.20
CA ALA A 15 35.53 -15.71 -1.94
C ALA A 15 34.28 -16.60 -1.75
N TRP A 16 34.12 -17.62 -2.61
CA TRP A 16 32.99 -18.54 -2.49
C TRP A 16 33.12 -19.47 -1.28
N GLY A 17 34.33 -19.94 -0.96
CA GLY A 17 34.58 -20.75 0.24
C GLY A 17 34.20 -20.05 1.53
N ARG A 18 34.35 -18.72 1.59
CA ARG A 18 33.87 -17.88 2.70
C ARG A 18 32.35 -17.87 2.81
N ILE A 19 31.64 -17.71 1.68
CA ILE A 19 30.17 -17.78 1.62
C ILE A 19 29.69 -19.16 2.07
N GLU A 20 30.29 -20.24 1.56
CA GLU A 20 29.94 -21.61 1.96
C GLU A 20 30.15 -21.85 3.46
N ALA A 21 31.29 -21.40 4.01
CA ALA A 21 31.58 -21.53 5.43
C ALA A 21 30.54 -20.78 6.28
N TRP A 22 30.22 -19.55 5.89
CA TRP A 22 29.20 -18.74 6.57
C TRP A 22 27.82 -19.40 6.50
N LEU A 23 27.38 -19.84 5.32
CA LEU A 23 26.09 -20.51 5.13
C LEU A 23 26.02 -21.81 5.94
N SER A 24 27.06 -22.63 5.94
CA SER A 24 27.08 -23.88 6.70
C SER A 24 26.92 -23.65 8.21
N ALA A 25 27.46 -22.54 8.73
CA ALA A 25 27.43 -22.19 10.15
C ALA A 25 26.13 -21.49 10.56
N HIS A 26 25.63 -20.58 9.72
CA HIS A 26 24.55 -19.65 10.08
C HIS A 26 23.22 -19.91 9.35
N ALA A 27 23.27 -20.45 8.14
CA ALA A 27 22.11 -20.71 7.29
C ALA A 27 22.14 -22.13 6.65
N PRO A 28 22.19 -23.21 7.46
CA PRO A 28 22.36 -24.57 6.95
C PRO A 28 21.23 -25.06 6.03
N VAL A 29 20.01 -24.54 6.16
CA VAL A 29 18.88 -24.86 5.26
C VAL A 29 19.18 -24.29 3.87
N THR A 30 19.63 -23.03 3.81
CA THR A 30 20.05 -22.40 2.56
C THR A 30 21.29 -23.07 1.97
N TYR A 31 22.28 -23.43 2.80
CA TYR A 31 23.46 -24.16 2.34
C TYR A 31 23.11 -25.48 1.64
N ALA A 32 22.12 -26.22 2.15
CA ALA A 32 21.68 -27.48 1.57
C ALA A 32 21.03 -27.34 0.18
N THR A 33 20.73 -26.13 -0.27
CA THR A 33 20.17 -25.87 -1.60
C THR A 33 21.21 -25.72 -2.70
N LEU A 34 22.49 -25.55 -2.35
CA LEU A 34 23.59 -25.45 -3.30
C LEU A 34 23.75 -26.78 -4.04
N ARG A 35 23.76 -26.73 -5.38
CA ARG A 35 23.81 -27.93 -6.21
C ARG A 35 25.25 -28.46 -6.33
N PRO A 36 25.44 -29.74 -6.68
CA PRO A 36 26.76 -30.27 -6.99
C PRO A 36 27.43 -29.52 -8.17
N PRO A 37 28.75 -29.67 -8.33
CA PRO A 37 29.49 -29.12 -9.48
C PRO A 37 28.96 -29.55 -10.85
N VAL A 38 29.14 -28.67 -11.84
CA VAL A 38 28.95 -28.95 -13.27
C VAL A 38 30.21 -29.60 -13.86
N ASP A 39 30.03 -30.55 -14.78
CA ASP A 39 31.14 -31.11 -15.55
C ASP A 39 31.70 -30.07 -16.53
N PRO A 40 33.02 -29.80 -16.54
CA PRO A 40 33.64 -28.91 -17.52
C PRO A 40 33.31 -29.21 -18.98
N GLU A 41 33.04 -30.48 -19.36
CA GLU A 41 32.63 -30.83 -20.71
C GLU A 41 31.24 -30.29 -21.08
N GLU A 42 30.32 -30.21 -20.12
CA GLU A 42 28.99 -29.62 -20.29
C GLU A 42 29.09 -28.10 -20.46
N ILE A 43 29.95 -27.43 -19.68
CA ILE A 43 30.23 -26.00 -19.81
C ILE A 43 30.76 -25.70 -21.23
N ALA A 44 31.75 -26.48 -21.70
CA ALA A 44 32.29 -26.33 -23.04
C ALA A 44 31.27 -26.62 -24.15
N ALA A 45 30.25 -27.45 -23.89
CA ALA A 45 29.15 -27.66 -24.82
C ALA A 45 28.24 -26.44 -24.91
N VAL A 46 27.91 -25.82 -23.77
CA VAL A 46 27.12 -24.58 -23.71
C VAL A 46 27.84 -23.41 -24.38
N GLU A 47 29.13 -23.23 -24.11
CA GLU A 47 29.94 -22.19 -24.79
C GLU A 47 29.92 -22.35 -26.33
N ARG A 48 30.07 -23.59 -26.82
CA ARG A 48 30.00 -23.89 -28.26
C ARG A 48 28.62 -23.63 -28.84
N GLU A 49 27.56 -23.93 -28.10
CA GLU A 49 26.19 -23.73 -28.58
C GLU A 49 25.84 -22.24 -28.66
N LEU A 50 26.17 -21.47 -27.62
CA LEU A 50 25.90 -20.04 -27.54
C LEU A 50 26.86 -19.19 -28.38
N GLY A 51 27.97 -19.78 -28.87
CA GLY A 51 28.97 -19.06 -29.67
C GLY A 51 29.70 -17.97 -28.87
N LEU A 52 29.87 -18.18 -27.56
CA LEU A 52 30.56 -17.27 -26.64
C LEU A 52 31.51 -18.05 -25.73
N ARG A 53 32.35 -17.31 -24.98
CA ARG A 53 33.14 -17.86 -23.89
C ARG A 53 32.59 -17.34 -22.57
N LEU A 54 32.41 -18.23 -21.61
CA LEU A 54 32.11 -17.83 -20.25
C LEU A 54 33.42 -17.35 -19.57
N PRO A 55 33.37 -16.26 -18.80
CA PRO A 55 34.48 -15.80 -17.96
C PRO A 55 35.03 -16.89 -17.03
N ASP A 56 36.36 -16.96 -16.90
CA ASP A 56 37.04 -18.03 -16.15
C ASP A 56 36.63 -18.07 -14.67
N ASP A 57 36.34 -16.90 -14.09
CA ASP A 57 35.85 -16.78 -12.72
C ASP A 57 34.43 -17.36 -12.56
N PHE A 58 33.55 -17.15 -13.53
CA PHE A 58 32.22 -17.76 -13.55
C PHE A 58 32.28 -19.28 -13.79
N VAL A 59 33.19 -19.75 -14.67
CA VAL A 59 33.45 -21.19 -14.85
C VAL A 59 33.94 -21.83 -13.54
N ALA A 60 34.78 -21.13 -12.77
CA ALA A 60 35.22 -21.58 -11.46
C ALA A 60 34.05 -21.71 -10.45
N VAL A 61 32.97 -20.94 -10.59
CA VAL A 61 31.75 -21.08 -9.77
C VAL A 61 30.94 -22.30 -10.20
N LEU A 62 30.70 -22.48 -11.51
CA LEU A 62 29.92 -23.62 -12.04
C LEU A 62 30.58 -24.97 -11.70
N THR A 63 31.91 -25.02 -11.71
CA THR A 63 32.69 -26.21 -11.29
C THR A 63 32.71 -26.42 -9.77
N ARG A 64 32.00 -25.58 -8.99
CA ARG A 64 31.71 -25.80 -7.56
C ARG A 64 30.23 -26.08 -7.33
N HIS A 65 29.34 -25.30 -7.93
CA HIS A 65 27.90 -25.49 -7.83
C HIS A 65 27.18 -25.16 -9.14
N ASP A 66 26.31 -26.08 -9.57
CA ASP A 66 25.35 -25.91 -10.65
C ASP A 66 24.14 -25.05 -10.22
N GLY A 67 24.41 -23.84 -9.71
CA GLY A 67 23.36 -22.96 -9.16
C GLY A 67 22.70 -23.53 -7.90
N VAL A 68 21.39 -23.29 -7.75
CA VAL A 68 20.61 -23.67 -6.56
C VAL A 68 19.37 -24.49 -6.88
N GLY A 69 18.83 -25.21 -5.89
CA GLY A 69 17.54 -25.90 -6.00
C GLY A 69 16.35 -24.94 -6.07
N SER A 70 15.23 -25.39 -6.64
CA SER A 70 14.01 -24.58 -6.86
C SER A 70 13.10 -24.42 -5.63
N ARG A 71 13.70 -24.15 -4.46
CA ARG A 71 12.99 -24.02 -3.18
C ARG A 71 12.94 -22.56 -2.71
N GLN A 72 11.99 -22.24 -1.82
CA GLN A 72 11.87 -20.90 -1.25
C GLN A 72 13.03 -20.52 -0.32
N ASP A 73 13.73 -21.52 0.25
CA ASP A 73 14.87 -21.38 1.15
C ASP A 73 16.23 -21.33 0.40
N ALA A 74 16.19 -21.27 -0.94
CA ALA A 74 17.37 -21.29 -1.79
C ALA A 74 18.26 -20.06 -1.62
N PHE A 75 19.57 -20.25 -1.83
CA PHE A 75 20.49 -19.12 -1.83
C PHE A 75 20.14 -18.15 -2.95
N THR A 76 20.11 -16.87 -2.61
CA THR A 76 19.88 -15.76 -3.54
C THR A 76 20.96 -14.72 -3.35
N PHE A 77 21.24 -13.92 -4.38
CA PHE A 77 22.01 -12.70 -4.24
C PHE A 77 21.15 -11.57 -3.61
N PRO A 78 21.78 -10.51 -3.07
CA PRO A 78 21.07 -9.31 -2.62
C PRO A 78 20.05 -8.84 -3.67
N GLY A 79 18.80 -8.66 -3.25
CA GLY A 79 17.69 -8.35 -4.16
C GLY A 79 16.89 -9.55 -4.68
N GLY A 80 17.26 -10.79 -4.30
CA GLY A 80 16.42 -11.98 -4.44
C GLY A 80 16.64 -12.83 -5.70
N GLY A 81 17.65 -12.54 -6.51
CA GLY A 81 18.00 -13.35 -7.69
C GLY A 81 18.69 -14.65 -7.29
N ALA A 82 18.08 -15.81 -7.59
CA ALA A 82 18.64 -17.13 -7.33
C ALA A 82 19.64 -17.54 -8.44
N PRO A 83 20.86 -18.01 -8.13
CA PRO A 83 21.80 -18.46 -9.16
C PRO A 83 21.24 -19.60 -10.01
N LEU A 84 21.24 -19.44 -11.32
CA LEU A 84 20.74 -20.43 -12.28
C LEU A 84 21.71 -21.61 -12.43
N SER A 85 21.15 -22.80 -12.63
CA SER A 85 21.91 -23.97 -13.12
C SER A 85 22.38 -23.76 -14.56
N LEU A 86 23.39 -24.51 -15.02
CA LEU A 86 23.90 -24.45 -16.39
C LEU A 86 22.80 -24.70 -17.44
N ALA A 87 21.86 -25.59 -17.13
CA ALA A 87 20.72 -25.86 -18.00
C ALA A 87 19.77 -24.66 -18.09
N GLU A 88 19.46 -24.03 -16.96
CA GLU A 88 18.60 -22.84 -16.91
C GLU A 88 19.27 -21.62 -17.56
N LEU A 89 20.59 -21.48 -17.43
CA LEU A 89 21.39 -20.48 -18.15
C LEU A 89 21.22 -20.63 -19.66
N LEU A 90 21.36 -21.86 -20.17
CA LEU A 90 21.26 -22.16 -21.60
C LEU A 90 19.84 -21.88 -22.12
N ASP A 91 18.81 -22.35 -21.41
CA ASP A 91 17.42 -22.12 -21.79
C ASP A 91 17.05 -20.63 -21.73
N GLY A 92 17.52 -19.91 -20.70
CA GLY A 92 17.35 -18.47 -20.57
C GLY A 92 18.07 -17.71 -21.69
N ALA A 93 19.27 -18.11 -22.08
CA ALA A 93 20.00 -17.50 -23.19
C ALA A 93 19.27 -17.71 -24.53
N ARG A 94 18.79 -18.92 -24.82
CA ARG A 94 17.98 -19.21 -26.02
C ARG A 94 16.71 -18.37 -26.05
N MET A 95 16.00 -18.31 -24.92
CA MET A 95 14.78 -17.52 -24.78
C MET A 95 15.03 -16.03 -25.01
N ASN A 96 16.09 -15.46 -24.44
CA ASN A 96 16.42 -14.05 -24.65
C ASN A 96 16.79 -13.75 -26.10
N LEU A 97 17.52 -14.65 -26.78
CA LEU A 97 17.81 -14.48 -28.20
C LEU A 97 16.53 -14.48 -29.05
N ASP A 98 15.58 -15.37 -28.77
CA ASP A 98 14.29 -15.43 -29.48
C ASP A 98 13.37 -14.23 -29.16
N LEU A 99 13.35 -13.79 -27.91
CA LEU A 99 12.51 -12.67 -27.46
C LEU A 99 12.96 -11.31 -28.00
N TRP A 100 14.27 -11.08 -28.04
CA TRP A 100 14.84 -9.77 -28.38
C TRP A 100 15.25 -9.65 -29.85
N ASP A 101 15.22 -10.75 -30.61
CA ASP A 101 15.33 -10.72 -32.06
C ASP A 101 14.06 -10.08 -32.67
N ASP A 102 14.16 -8.79 -32.97
CA ASP A 102 13.09 -8.01 -33.60
C ASP A 102 13.10 -8.14 -35.15
N GLY A 103 14.00 -8.95 -35.70
CA GLY A 103 14.15 -9.16 -37.14
C GLY A 103 14.70 -7.94 -37.91
N SER A 104 15.22 -6.92 -37.22
CA SER A 104 15.85 -5.77 -37.85
C SER A 104 17.26 -6.11 -38.36
N GLU A 105 17.59 -5.69 -39.59
CA GLU A 105 18.92 -5.91 -40.19
C GLU A 105 19.96 -4.85 -39.75
N ASP A 106 19.51 -3.76 -39.09
CA ASP A 106 20.32 -2.60 -38.71
C ASP A 106 20.47 -2.49 -37.18
N GLY A 107 21.59 -2.98 -36.65
CA GLY A 107 21.86 -3.13 -35.21
C GLY A 107 22.12 -1.84 -34.40
N GLU A 108 21.84 -0.64 -34.93
CA GLU A 108 21.96 0.62 -34.15
C GLU A 108 20.67 0.99 -33.40
N ASP A 109 19.50 0.51 -33.84
CA ASP A 109 18.19 0.79 -33.21
C ASP A 109 17.46 -0.49 -32.71
N GLY A 110 18.08 -1.67 -32.84
CA GLY A 110 17.50 -2.96 -32.45
C GLY A 110 17.56 -3.26 -30.95
N LEU A 111 16.59 -4.01 -30.43
CA LEU A 111 16.57 -4.42 -29.01
C LEU A 111 17.68 -5.44 -28.69
N LEU A 112 18.05 -6.27 -29.66
CA LEU A 112 19.18 -7.20 -29.61
C LEU A 112 20.43 -6.58 -30.25
N ASP A 113 21.55 -6.70 -29.54
CA ASP A 113 22.85 -6.10 -29.86
C ASP A 113 22.91 -4.57 -29.81
N GLY A 114 21.83 -3.92 -29.33
CA GLY A 114 21.81 -2.51 -28.93
C GLY A 114 22.06 -2.29 -27.42
N ASP A 115 21.62 -1.14 -26.91
CA ASP A 115 21.78 -0.76 -25.49
C ASP A 115 20.86 -1.56 -24.54
N TYR A 116 19.81 -2.20 -25.06
CA TYR A 116 18.83 -2.93 -24.28
C TYR A 116 19.32 -4.33 -23.87
N TRP A 117 19.65 -5.18 -24.85
CA TRP A 117 20.19 -6.53 -24.65
C TRP A 117 21.22 -6.87 -25.72
N HIS A 118 22.21 -7.71 -25.42
CA HIS A 118 23.23 -8.15 -26.38
C HIS A 118 23.31 -9.67 -26.41
N ARG A 119 23.56 -10.29 -27.58
CA ARG A 119 23.56 -11.76 -27.74
C ARG A 119 24.59 -12.51 -26.90
N ARG A 120 25.63 -11.79 -26.45
CA ARG A 120 26.69 -12.28 -25.56
C ARG A 120 26.50 -11.86 -24.11
N TYR A 121 25.29 -11.44 -23.72
CA TYR A 121 24.92 -11.31 -22.33
C TYR A 121 24.34 -12.63 -21.82
N VAL A 122 24.77 -13.03 -20.63
CA VAL A 122 24.29 -14.23 -19.97
C VAL A 122 23.68 -13.82 -18.64
N MET A 123 22.36 -13.86 -18.55
CA MET A 123 21.67 -13.70 -17.27
C MET A 123 21.93 -14.93 -16.41
N PHE A 124 22.42 -14.74 -15.19
CA PHE A 124 22.80 -15.85 -14.31
C PHE A 124 21.99 -15.97 -13.02
N THR A 125 20.98 -15.12 -12.86
CA THR A 125 20.01 -15.24 -11.77
C THR A 125 18.59 -15.36 -12.29
N GLY A 126 17.78 -16.18 -11.64
CA GLY A 126 16.34 -16.30 -11.88
C GLY A 126 15.52 -15.80 -10.71
N GLY A 127 14.25 -15.50 -10.98
CA GLY A 127 13.27 -15.07 -10.00
C GLY A 127 11.85 -15.10 -10.58
N ASN A 128 10.91 -14.46 -9.87
CA ASN A 128 9.53 -14.31 -10.36
C ASN A 128 9.34 -13.14 -11.34
N THR A 129 10.40 -12.36 -11.59
CA THR A 129 10.43 -11.27 -12.57
C THR A 129 11.45 -11.59 -13.66
N PRO A 130 11.33 -10.97 -14.85
CA PRO A 130 12.34 -11.07 -15.90
C PRO A 130 13.64 -10.29 -15.59
N ASP A 131 13.75 -9.67 -14.42
CA ASP A 131 14.93 -8.90 -14.01
C ASP A 131 15.99 -9.80 -13.40
N GLY A 132 17.26 -9.41 -13.48
CA GLY A 132 18.33 -10.22 -12.92
C GLY A 132 19.72 -9.64 -13.09
N LEU A 133 20.70 -10.36 -12.56
CA LEU A 133 22.10 -10.09 -12.78
C LEU A 133 22.57 -10.74 -14.09
N VAL A 134 23.40 -9.99 -14.81
CA VAL A 134 23.86 -10.32 -16.16
C VAL A 134 25.37 -10.26 -16.23
N LEU A 135 25.96 -11.20 -16.95
CA LEU A 135 27.37 -11.30 -17.23
C LEU A 135 27.67 -10.81 -18.66
N ASP A 136 28.64 -9.91 -18.81
CA ASP A 136 29.12 -9.48 -20.13
C ASP A 136 30.15 -10.48 -20.67
N CYS A 137 29.76 -11.28 -21.66
CA CYS A 137 30.64 -12.23 -22.34
C CYS A 137 31.17 -11.69 -23.68
N ARG A 138 31.09 -10.36 -23.92
CA ARG A 138 31.68 -9.75 -25.11
C ARG A 138 33.21 -9.72 -24.99
N PRO A 139 33.96 -10.11 -26.03
CA PRO A 139 35.41 -9.92 -26.05
C PRO A 139 35.74 -8.43 -25.96
N GLY A 140 36.58 -8.05 -25.00
CA GLY A 140 37.00 -6.66 -24.80
C GLY A 140 37.20 -6.32 -23.33
N ASP A 141 37.26 -5.02 -23.04
CA ASP A 141 37.60 -4.48 -21.72
C ASP A 141 36.53 -4.75 -20.64
N THR A 142 35.30 -5.08 -21.05
CA THR A 142 34.19 -5.39 -20.14
C THR A 142 33.93 -6.89 -19.98
N PHE A 143 34.73 -7.76 -20.61
CA PHE A 143 34.58 -9.21 -20.50
C PHE A 143 34.65 -9.66 -19.04
N GLY A 144 33.59 -10.31 -18.55
CA GLY A 144 33.46 -10.74 -17.16
C GLY A 144 32.72 -9.77 -16.24
N ALA A 145 32.41 -8.55 -16.69
CA ALA A 145 31.70 -7.59 -15.86
C ALA A 145 30.30 -8.09 -15.50
N VAL A 146 29.87 -7.80 -14.26
CA VAL A 146 28.52 -8.09 -13.80
C VAL A 146 27.68 -6.81 -13.79
N GLY A 147 26.49 -6.91 -14.38
CA GLY A 147 25.52 -5.84 -14.49
C GLY A 147 24.13 -6.26 -14.03
N TYR A 148 23.18 -5.34 -14.17
CA TYR A 148 21.77 -5.56 -13.93
C TYR A 148 21.02 -5.47 -15.25
N PHE A 149 20.04 -6.35 -15.43
CA PHE A 149 19.01 -6.20 -16.45
C PHE A 149 17.68 -5.87 -15.78
N PHE A 150 17.03 -4.82 -16.26
CA PHE A 150 15.66 -4.48 -15.93
C PHE A 150 14.83 -4.50 -17.19
N ASN A 151 13.73 -5.25 -17.19
CA ASN A 151 12.89 -5.37 -18.38
C ASN A 151 12.36 -4.02 -18.89
N GLY A 152 12.20 -3.03 -18.00
CA GLY A 152 11.78 -1.67 -18.37
C GLY A 152 12.89 -0.76 -18.90
N GLU A 153 14.17 -1.06 -18.65
CA GLU A 153 15.29 -0.12 -18.86
C GLU A 153 16.48 -0.71 -19.64
N GLY A 154 16.54 -2.02 -19.83
CA GLY A 154 17.64 -2.73 -20.46
C GLY A 154 18.78 -3.08 -19.50
N THR A 155 19.98 -3.31 -20.06
CA THR A 155 21.14 -3.83 -19.33
C THR A 155 22.12 -2.71 -18.94
N ARG A 156 22.59 -2.68 -17.69
CA ARG A 156 23.58 -1.70 -17.20
C ARG A 156 24.73 -2.35 -16.44
N PHE A 157 25.95 -1.95 -16.78
CA PHE A 157 27.20 -2.39 -16.13
C PHE A 157 27.84 -1.28 -15.28
N GLY A 158 29.06 -1.52 -14.80
CA GLY A 158 29.92 -0.51 -14.16
C GLY A 158 29.96 -0.55 -12.63
N HIS A 159 29.45 -1.62 -12.01
CA HIS A 159 29.60 -1.83 -10.57
C HIS A 159 30.70 -2.83 -10.24
N TRP A 160 30.58 -4.03 -10.81
CA TRP A 160 31.50 -5.14 -10.62
C TRP A 160 32.19 -5.42 -11.95
N SER A 161 33.51 -5.39 -11.93
CA SER A 161 34.34 -5.67 -13.11
C SER A 161 34.48 -7.17 -13.39
N SER A 162 34.12 -8.01 -12.43
CA SER A 162 34.20 -9.48 -12.50
C SER A 162 33.15 -10.14 -11.60
N TYR A 163 32.88 -11.42 -11.81
CA TYR A 163 32.06 -12.22 -10.89
C TYR A 163 32.75 -12.38 -9.53
N ALA A 164 34.08 -12.49 -9.52
CA ALA A 164 34.88 -12.56 -8.29
C ALA A 164 34.68 -11.33 -7.38
N GLU A 165 34.52 -10.13 -7.95
CA GLU A 165 34.22 -8.91 -7.18
C GLU A 165 32.86 -8.98 -6.51
N LEU A 166 31.82 -9.40 -7.24
CA LEU A 166 30.48 -9.62 -6.66
C LEU A 166 30.55 -10.58 -5.47
N LEU A 167 31.23 -11.72 -5.64
CA LEU A 167 31.34 -12.72 -4.58
C LEU A 167 32.11 -12.22 -3.36
N THR A 168 33.18 -11.47 -3.59
CA THR A 168 33.99 -10.90 -2.51
C THR A 168 33.17 -9.91 -1.69
N GLU A 169 32.42 -9.02 -2.36
CA GLU A 169 31.56 -8.06 -1.68
C GLU A 169 30.45 -8.75 -0.88
N VAL A 170 29.82 -9.79 -1.44
CA VAL A 170 28.80 -10.58 -0.72
C VAL A 170 29.40 -11.32 0.48
N ALA A 171 30.60 -11.91 0.33
CA ALA A 171 31.29 -12.58 1.44
C ALA A 171 31.64 -11.60 2.56
N ASP A 172 32.21 -10.44 2.23
CA ASP A 172 32.54 -9.38 3.18
C ASP A 172 31.28 -8.91 3.92
N ALA A 173 30.17 -8.74 3.20
CA ALA A 173 28.90 -8.31 3.77
C ALA A 173 28.30 -9.33 4.75
N LEU A 174 28.32 -10.61 4.40
CA LEU A 174 27.82 -11.68 5.27
C LEU A 174 28.67 -11.82 6.55
N GLU A 175 30.00 -11.78 6.43
CA GLU A 175 30.90 -11.92 7.57
C GLU A 175 30.85 -10.73 8.54
N ASN A 176 30.67 -9.52 8.00
CA ASN A 176 30.66 -8.29 8.81
C ASN A 176 29.26 -7.81 9.19
N GLY A 177 28.20 -8.42 8.65
CA GLY A 177 26.82 -7.98 8.84
C GLY A 177 26.54 -6.60 8.23
N THR A 178 27.26 -6.22 7.18
CA THR A 178 27.13 -4.90 6.54
C THR A 178 26.21 -4.94 5.31
N PRO A 179 25.55 -3.83 4.96
CA PRO A 179 24.74 -3.74 3.75
C PRO A 179 25.54 -3.92 2.46
N VAL A 180 24.98 -4.62 1.47
CA VAL A 180 25.56 -4.90 0.15
C VAL A 180 24.56 -4.66 -0.98
N GLY A 181 25.05 -4.20 -2.14
CA GLY A 181 24.24 -3.94 -3.34
C GLY A 181 24.35 -2.50 -3.84
N ARG A 182 24.03 -2.30 -5.14
CA ARG A 182 24.18 -1.00 -5.82
C ARG A 182 22.94 -0.14 -5.82
N ILE A 183 21.83 -0.72 -6.26
CA ILE A 183 20.58 0.00 -6.53
C ILE A 183 19.78 0.14 -5.24
N ALA A 184 19.62 -0.99 -4.55
CA ALA A 184 19.21 -1.05 -3.17
C ALA A 184 20.26 -1.86 -2.41
N LYS A 185 20.46 -1.50 -1.14
CA LYS A 185 21.35 -2.22 -0.24
C LYS A 185 20.56 -3.18 0.63
N TYR A 186 21.14 -4.33 0.89
CA TYR A 186 20.53 -5.39 1.70
C TYR A 186 21.51 -5.89 2.75
N VAL A 187 20.97 -6.27 3.91
CA VAL A 187 21.68 -6.93 5.00
C VAL A 187 21.35 -8.41 4.97
N GLY A 188 22.37 -9.26 5.01
CA GLY A 188 22.21 -10.71 5.10
C GLY A 188 21.92 -11.13 6.54
N VAL A 189 20.72 -11.64 6.79
CA VAL A 189 20.23 -11.99 8.13
C VAL A 189 19.99 -13.50 8.19
N PRO A 190 20.76 -14.25 8.99
CA PRO A 190 20.47 -15.66 9.23
C PRO A 190 19.28 -15.79 10.19
N PHE A 191 18.25 -16.54 9.79
CA PHE A 191 17.09 -16.81 10.64
C PHE A 191 16.50 -18.19 10.35
N ALA A 192 16.21 -18.96 11.40
CA ALA A 192 15.67 -20.31 11.31
C ALA A 192 16.49 -21.26 10.38
N GLY A 193 17.80 -20.99 10.25
CA GLY A 193 18.70 -21.74 9.37
C GLY A 193 18.65 -21.33 7.90
N GLU A 194 17.95 -20.25 7.56
CA GLU A 194 17.88 -19.66 6.22
C GLU A 194 18.63 -18.32 6.16
N LEU A 195 19.17 -17.96 5.00
CA LEU A 195 19.68 -16.62 4.71
C LEU A 195 18.55 -15.77 4.15
N LEU A 196 18.22 -14.68 4.85
CA LEU A 196 17.29 -13.67 4.38
C LEU A 196 18.05 -12.42 3.94
N TRP A 197 17.63 -11.78 2.85
CA TRP A 197 18.10 -10.46 2.46
C TRP A 197 17.06 -9.41 2.85
N GLU A 198 17.36 -8.66 3.91
CA GLU A 198 16.49 -7.58 4.38
C GLU A 198 17.00 -6.24 3.82
N PRO A 199 16.12 -5.35 3.34
CA PRO A 199 16.55 -4.05 2.84
C PRO A 199 17.25 -3.25 3.94
N GLU A 200 18.32 -2.54 3.61
CA GLU A 200 18.94 -1.58 4.52
C GLU A 200 17.90 -0.50 4.88
N PRO A 201 17.64 -0.28 6.18
CA PRO A 201 16.75 0.78 6.60
C PRO A 201 17.24 2.11 6.04
N GLN A 202 16.41 2.75 5.23
CA GLN A 202 16.73 4.08 4.73
C GLN A 202 16.43 5.10 5.83
N PRO A 203 17.29 6.11 6.04
CA PRO A 203 16.99 7.18 6.96
C PRO A 203 15.75 7.92 6.46
N VAL A 204 14.61 7.71 7.14
CA VAL A 204 13.37 8.43 6.87
C VAL A 204 13.50 9.84 7.48
N PRO A 205 13.02 10.90 6.80
CA PRO A 205 12.90 12.22 7.43
C PRO A 205 12.19 12.11 8.78
N GLU A 206 12.59 12.95 9.74
CA GLU A 206 11.99 12.91 11.08
C GLU A 206 10.46 12.99 10.96
N PRO A 207 9.72 11.97 11.43
CA PRO A 207 8.30 11.91 11.16
C PRO A 207 7.56 13.04 11.90
N PHE A 208 7.03 14.02 11.18
CA PHE A 208 6.24 15.12 11.75
C PHE A 208 4.74 14.95 11.47
N SER A 209 3.92 15.57 12.32
CA SER A 209 2.47 15.63 12.12
C SER A 209 2.10 16.79 11.21
N LEU A 210 1.31 16.53 10.15
CA LEU A 210 0.77 17.59 9.28
C LEU A 210 -0.11 18.54 10.08
N PHE A 211 -0.92 18.00 10.99
CA PHE A 211 -1.86 18.79 11.78
C PHE A 211 -1.14 19.68 12.79
N GLU A 212 -0.08 19.18 13.44
CA GLU A 212 0.73 20.03 14.34
C GLU A 212 1.43 21.14 13.58
N ARG A 213 1.95 20.84 12.37
CA ARG A 213 2.54 21.86 11.49
C ARG A 213 1.50 22.88 11.03
N ALA A 214 0.32 22.43 10.63
CA ALA A 214 -0.81 23.27 10.25
C ALA A 214 -1.25 24.20 11.39
N ALA A 215 -1.20 23.72 12.64
CA ALA A 215 -1.54 24.52 13.81
C ALA A 215 -0.46 25.59 14.13
N ALA A 216 0.79 25.38 13.71
CA ALA A 216 1.90 26.29 13.95
C ALA A 216 2.08 27.35 12.85
N GLU A 217 1.55 27.11 11.65
CA GLU A 217 1.70 27.99 10.49
C GLU A 217 0.40 28.75 10.18
N PRO A 218 0.48 30.01 9.69
CA PRO A 218 -0.71 30.73 9.26
C PRO A 218 -1.33 30.06 8.03
N ALA A 219 -2.66 30.00 7.99
CA ALA A 219 -3.40 29.44 6.85
C ALA A 219 -3.04 30.20 5.56
N PRO A 220 -2.46 29.53 4.54
CA PRO A 220 -2.15 30.17 3.26
C PRO A 220 -3.45 30.55 2.55
N ALA A 221 -3.43 31.54 1.66
CA ALA A 221 -4.59 31.90 0.84
C ALA A 221 -5.10 30.69 0.03
N PRO A 222 -6.42 30.61 -0.28
CA PRO A 222 -6.95 29.49 -1.05
C PRO A 222 -6.29 29.46 -2.44
N ALA A 223 -5.86 28.27 -2.88
CA ALA A 223 -5.20 28.10 -4.16
C ALA A 223 -6.21 28.11 -5.32
N GLY A 224 -5.99 28.97 -6.32
CA GLY A 224 -6.59 28.92 -7.65
C GLY A 224 -8.13 28.92 -7.72
N PRO A 225 -8.72 28.85 -8.92
CA PRO A 225 -10.16 28.67 -9.06
C PRO A 225 -10.57 27.28 -8.54
N PHE A 226 -11.74 27.20 -7.91
CA PHE A 226 -12.31 25.96 -7.39
C PHE A 226 -12.35 24.83 -8.45
N ASP A 227 -12.01 23.62 -8.01
CA ASP A 227 -12.29 22.37 -8.74
C ASP A 227 -13.78 22.33 -9.17
N GLU A 228 -14.06 21.75 -10.34
CA GLU A 228 -15.41 21.68 -10.90
C GLU A 228 -16.43 21.06 -9.93
N ARG A 229 -15.99 20.14 -9.06
CA ARG A 229 -16.80 19.51 -7.99
C ARG A 229 -17.32 20.49 -6.93
N PHE A 230 -16.75 21.68 -6.86
CA PHE A 230 -17.17 22.74 -5.93
C PHE A 230 -17.93 23.89 -6.60
N ARG A 231 -18.10 23.85 -7.94
CA ARG A 231 -18.85 24.87 -8.66
C ARG A 231 -20.35 24.81 -8.30
N PRO A 232 -20.99 25.95 -8.00
CA PRO A 232 -22.43 25.99 -7.77
C PRO A 232 -23.20 25.49 -8.99
N VAL A 233 -24.22 24.68 -8.74
CA VAL A 233 -25.22 24.30 -9.75
C VAL A 233 -26.50 25.09 -9.47
N ALA A 234 -27.02 25.83 -10.43
CA ALA A 234 -28.22 26.64 -10.23
C ALA A 234 -29.47 25.78 -10.52
N GLU A 235 -29.91 25.01 -9.53
CA GLU A 235 -31.09 24.14 -9.62
C GLU A 235 -31.98 24.27 -8.37
N GLU A 236 -33.28 24.02 -8.50
CA GLU A 236 -34.20 24.00 -7.36
C GLU A 236 -34.14 22.66 -6.58
N GLY A 237 -34.37 22.73 -5.28
CA GLY A 237 -34.44 21.56 -4.38
C GLY A 237 -33.36 21.55 -3.30
N TRP A 238 -33.38 20.51 -2.47
CA TRP A 238 -32.63 20.44 -1.20
C TRP A 238 -31.15 20.76 -1.25
N ALA A 239 -30.46 20.50 -2.35
CA ALA A 239 -29.02 20.72 -2.49
C ALA A 239 -28.66 21.16 -3.92
N GLY A 240 -29.52 21.98 -4.53
CA GLY A 240 -29.37 22.43 -5.91
C GLY A 240 -28.00 23.04 -6.20
N GLU A 241 -27.46 23.80 -5.24
CA GLU A 241 -26.14 24.43 -5.32
C GLU A 241 -24.92 23.49 -5.23
N TYR A 242 -25.11 22.20 -4.93
CA TYR A 242 -24.03 21.25 -4.66
C TYR A 242 -23.86 20.29 -5.83
N ALA A 243 -22.66 20.26 -6.43
CA ALA A 243 -22.33 19.31 -7.49
C ALA A 243 -22.16 17.88 -6.95
N GLU A 244 -21.46 17.73 -5.82
CA GLU A 244 -21.24 16.44 -5.14
C GLU A 244 -21.35 16.63 -3.62
N PHE A 245 -22.17 15.83 -2.94
CA PHE A 245 -22.42 15.99 -1.51
C PHE A 245 -22.88 14.71 -0.81
N CYS A 246 -22.72 14.72 0.51
CA CYS A 246 -23.50 13.91 1.43
C CYS A 246 -24.42 14.83 2.25
N LEU A 247 -25.70 14.47 2.33
CA LEU A 247 -26.68 15.12 3.19
C LEU A 247 -27.27 14.08 4.12
N THR A 248 -26.93 14.18 5.40
CA THR A 248 -27.32 13.23 6.43
C THR A 248 -28.29 13.87 7.41
N PHE A 249 -29.30 13.12 7.85
CA PHE A 249 -30.27 13.55 8.85
C PHE A 249 -30.24 12.59 10.03
N VAL A 250 -30.28 13.12 11.25
CA VAL A 250 -30.34 12.34 12.50
C VAL A 250 -31.49 12.84 13.35
N HIS A 251 -32.36 11.92 13.77
CA HIS A 251 -33.59 12.26 14.50
C HIS A 251 -33.29 12.60 15.96
N GLY A 252 -33.92 13.66 16.47
CA GLY A 252 -33.94 13.96 17.91
C GLY A 252 -32.63 14.49 18.49
N VAL A 253 -31.63 14.84 17.68
CA VAL A 253 -30.34 15.40 18.14
C VAL A 253 -30.18 16.88 17.76
N GLY A 254 -29.23 17.56 18.40
CA GLY A 254 -28.85 18.94 18.02
C GLY A 254 -27.71 18.99 16.98
N PRO A 255 -27.51 20.13 16.28
CA PRO A 255 -26.40 20.30 15.33
C PRO A 255 -25.01 20.04 15.94
N ASP A 256 -24.75 20.51 17.16
CA ASP A 256 -23.46 20.27 17.82
C ASP A 256 -23.24 18.80 18.18
N GLU A 257 -24.29 18.13 18.66
CA GLU A 257 -24.26 16.69 18.92
C GLU A 257 -24.07 15.90 17.62
N LEU A 258 -24.71 16.33 16.53
CA LEU A 258 -24.53 15.74 15.21
C LEU A 258 -23.06 15.83 14.76
N LEU A 259 -22.43 17.00 14.87
CA LEU A 259 -21.01 17.19 14.56
C LEU A 259 -20.12 16.30 15.44
N GLY A 260 -20.41 16.21 16.74
CA GLY A 260 -19.74 15.29 17.65
C GLY A 260 -19.87 13.83 17.23
N ARG A 261 -21.07 13.38 16.80
CA ARG A 261 -21.30 12.03 16.29
C ARG A 261 -20.64 11.77 14.93
N TYR A 262 -20.47 12.80 14.11
CA TYR A 262 -19.70 12.71 12.87
C TYR A 262 -18.21 12.47 13.13
N GLY A 263 -17.71 12.85 14.30
CA GLY A 263 -16.30 12.77 14.64
C GLY A 263 -15.57 14.10 14.51
N ALA A 264 -16.23 15.21 14.84
CA ALA A 264 -15.63 16.55 14.86
C ALA A 264 -14.24 16.56 15.51
N SER A 265 -13.28 17.16 14.79
CA SER A 265 -11.92 17.34 15.25
C SER A 265 -11.88 18.37 16.40
N PRO A 266 -11.18 18.08 17.51
CA PRO A 266 -11.09 18.98 18.64
C PRO A 266 -10.65 20.40 18.25
N GLY A 267 -11.35 21.42 18.76
CA GLY A 267 -11.01 22.83 18.52
C GLY A 267 -11.38 23.39 17.15
N THR A 268 -12.07 22.62 16.30
CA THR A 268 -12.42 23.06 14.93
C THR A 268 -13.86 23.56 14.74
N HIS A 269 -14.66 23.55 15.82
CA HIS A 269 -16.03 24.07 15.83
C HIS A 269 -16.03 25.57 15.50
N ALA A 270 -16.68 25.94 14.40
CA ALA A 270 -16.86 27.33 13.98
C ALA A 270 -18.03 27.43 13.00
N GLU A 271 -18.59 28.62 12.84
CA GLU A 271 -19.55 28.87 11.76
C GLU A 271 -18.83 28.98 10.42
N ARG A 272 -19.36 28.32 9.39
CA ARG A 272 -18.79 28.36 8.03
C ARG A 272 -19.87 28.55 6.99
N THR A 273 -19.58 29.39 6.01
CA THR A 273 -20.32 29.41 4.76
C THR A 273 -19.99 28.18 3.92
N ARG A 274 -20.77 27.90 2.87
CA ARG A 274 -20.45 26.84 1.90
C ARG A 274 -19.03 26.97 1.35
N VAL A 275 -18.69 28.18 0.91
CA VAL A 275 -17.38 28.50 0.34
C VAL A 275 -16.28 28.29 1.38
N GLY A 276 -16.47 28.80 2.61
CA GLY A 276 -15.48 28.61 3.68
C GLY A 276 -15.25 27.13 4.03
N ALA A 277 -16.31 26.32 4.05
CA ALA A 277 -16.19 24.88 4.31
C ALA A 277 -15.41 24.14 3.22
N VAL A 278 -15.63 24.50 1.95
CA VAL A 278 -14.87 23.97 0.81
C VAL A 278 -13.40 24.39 0.90
N GLU A 279 -13.14 25.67 1.15
CA GLU A 279 -11.78 26.20 1.28
C GLU A 279 -10.99 25.51 2.39
N ASP A 280 -11.61 25.31 3.55
CA ASP A 280 -10.96 24.60 4.65
C ASP A 280 -10.64 23.15 4.27
N SER A 281 -11.57 22.45 3.61
CA SER A 281 -11.38 21.05 3.20
C SER A 281 -10.34 20.87 2.08
N ALA A 282 -10.07 21.92 1.32
CA ALA A 282 -9.12 21.89 0.20
C ALA A 282 -7.68 22.26 0.62
N ARG A 283 -7.48 22.89 1.78
CA ARG A 283 -6.16 23.35 2.23
C ARG A 283 -5.48 22.28 3.09
N TRP A 284 -4.16 22.19 2.94
CA TRP A 284 -3.33 21.35 3.79
C TRP A 284 -3.41 21.76 5.29
N THR A 285 -3.70 23.04 5.58
CA THR A 285 -3.88 23.52 6.97
C THR A 285 -5.19 23.05 7.59
N GLY A 286 -6.19 22.69 6.78
CA GLY A 286 -7.36 21.91 7.22
C GLY A 286 -7.07 20.40 7.26
N GLY A 287 -5.83 19.99 6.96
CA GLY A 287 -5.39 18.60 6.82
C GLY A 287 -6.13 17.81 5.75
N HIS A 288 -6.71 18.51 4.77
CA HIS A 288 -7.63 17.94 3.79
C HIS A 288 -8.78 17.17 4.43
N LEU A 289 -9.19 17.57 5.64
CA LEU A 289 -10.29 16.96 6.35
C LEU A 289 -11.62 17.38 5.71
N PRO A 290 -12.58 16.47 5.64
CA PRO A 290 -13.96 16.79 5.31
C PRO A 290 -14.52 17.85 6.26
N THR A 291 -15.26 18.82 5.73
CA THR A 291 -15.96 19.81 6.55
C THR A 291 -17.46 19.54 6.51
N VAL A 292 -18.06 19.31 7.67
CA VAL A 292 -19.52 19.17 7.80
C VAL A 292 -20.09 20.46 8.35
N ARG A 293 -21.13 20.97 7.68
CA ARG A 293 -21.97 22.06 8.17
C ARG A 293 -23.30 21.49 8.64
N ALA A 294 -23.76 21.88 9.81
CA ALA A 294 -24.91 21.27 10.48
C ALA A 294 -26.02 22.30 10.77
N GLY A 295 -27.27 21.86 10.67
CA GLY A 295 -28.45 22.68 10.96
C GLY A 295 -29.64 21.83 11.38
N ARG A 296 -30.85 22.43 11.35
CA ARG A 296 -32.10 21.76 11.74
C ARG A 296 -33.11 21.73 10.60
N ALA A 297 -33.82 20.62 10.49
CA ALA A 297 -34.96 20.39 9.60
C ALA A 297 -36.08 19.71 10.42
N GLY A 298 -36.91 20.53 11.08
CA GLY A 298 -37.91 20.03 12.03
C GLY A 298 -37.28 19.29 13.22
N GLU A 299 -37.70 18.04 13.45
CA GLU A 299 -37.15 17.16 14.49
C GLU A 299 -35.79 16.54 14.14
N TRP A 300 -35.29 16.78 12.93
CA TRP A 300 -34.03 16.24 12.45
C TRP A 300 -32.94 17.30 12.52
N ALA A 301 -31.75 16.92 12.97
CA ALA A 301 -30.55 17.66 12.63
C ALA A 301 -30.05 17.17 11.27
N PHE A 302 -29.63 18.09 10.40
CA PHE A 302 -28.97 17.73 9.14
C PHE A 302 -27.49 18.09 9.17
N GLY A 303 -26.68 17.34 8.44
CA GLY A 303 -25.27 17.61 8.19
C GLY A 303 -25.02 17.54 6.69
N ILE A 304 -24.40 18.58 6.13
CA ILE A 304 -24.01 18.63 4.73
C ILE A 304 -22.49 18.71 4.58
N GLU A 305 -21.98 17.86 3.70
CA GLU A 305 -20.57 17.70 3.37
C GLU A 305 -20.43 17.77 1.84
N GLN A 306 -19.46 18.54 1.33
CA GLN A 306 -19.26 18.72 -0.12
C GLN A 306 -17.90 18.13 -0.55
N GLY A 307 -17.88 17.44 -1.69
CA GLY A 307 -16.67 16.86 -2.30
C GLY A 307 -16.04 15.69 -1.52
N HIS A 308 -16.75 15.19 -0.51
CA HIS A 308 -16.33 14.08 0.35
C HIS A 308 -17.54 13.18 0.64
N ALA A 309 -17.28 11.98 1.17
CA ALA A 309 -18.29 10.94 1.35
C ALA A 309 -18.36 10.42 2.81
N GLU A 310 -17.91 11.18 3.81
CA GLU A 310 -17.97 10.75 5.21
C GLU A 310 -19.39 10.44 5.66
N GLY A 311 -20.35 11.27 5.27
CA GLY A 311 -21.77 11.05 5.56
C GLY A 311 -22.35 9.77 4.96
N ALA A 312 -21.68 9.15 3.99
CA ALA A 312 -22.10 7.89 3.37
C ALA A 312 -21.40 6.66 3.97
N ARG A 313 -20.38 6.85 4.81
CA ARG A 313 -19.59 5.76 5.38
C ARG A 313 -20.39 5.02 6.44
N ASP A 314 -20.34 3.70 6.36
CA ASP A 314 -21.05 2.78 7.25
C ASP A 314 -20.65 2.98 8.72
N ALA A 315 -19.36 3.12 9.05
CA ALA A 315 -18.91 3.40 10.41
C ALA A 315 -19.47 4.73 10.98
N VAL A 316 -19.53 5.79 10.16
CA VAL A 316 -20.11 7.08 10.55
C VAL A 316 -21.62 6.94 10.78
N LEU A 317 -22.34 6.30 9.87
CA LEU A 317 -23.80 6.14 9.99
C LEU A 317 -24.23 5.25 11.15
N ARG A 318 -23.42 4.23 11.48
CA ARG A 318 -23.62 3.47 12.72
C ARG A 318 -23.51 4.35 13.95
N ARG A 319 -22.52 5.26 13.98
CA ARG A 319 -22.31 6.18 15.10
C ARG A 319 -23.42 7.23 15.18
N LEU A 320 -23.79 7.82 14.06
CA LEU A 320 -24.87 8.81 13.97
C LEU A 320 -26.21 8.27 14.48
N SER A 321 -26.54 7.02 14.13
CA SER A 321 -27.81 6.39 14.50
C SER A 321 -27.87 5.80 15.91
N ARG A 322 -26.79 5.80 16.72
CA ARG A 322 -26.82 5.21 18.08
C ARG A 322 -27.94 5.81 18.93
N GLY A 323 -28.82 4.98 19.48
CA GLY A 323 -29.99 5.39 20.26
C GLY A 323 -31.05 6.16 19.49
N THR A 324 -30.99 6.21 18.15
CA THR A 324 -31.91 6.96 17.29
C THR A 324 -31.93 6.38 15.86
N ARG A 325 -32.29 7.19 14.87
CA ARG A 325 -32.26 6.86 13.44
C ARG A 325 -31.44 7.90 12.69
N ALA A 326 -30.69 7.44 11.70
CA ALA A 326 -29.94 8.29 10.79
C ALA A 326 -30.22 7.88 9.34
N VAL A 327 -30.42 8.85 8.46
CA VAL A 327 -30.57 8.62 7.02
C VAL A 327 -29.59 9.48 6.26
N SER A 328 -28.92 8.91 5.28
CA SER A 328 -27.92 9.62 4.47
C SER A 328 -28.25 9.51 2.99
N LEU A 329 -28.25 10.67 2.33
CA LEU A 329 -28.37 10.86 0.91
C LEU A 329 -27.00 11.28 0.36
N HIS A 330 -26.41 10.44 -0.47
CA HIS A 330 -25.16 10.71 -1.17
C HIS A 330 -25.42 10.95 -2.66
N PHE A 331 -24.80 11.99 -3.20
CA PHE A 331 -24.85 12.33 -4.61
C PHE A 331 -23.47 12.70 -5.14
N SER A 332 -23.02 12.00 -6.19
CA SER A 332 -21.80 12.32 -6.94
C SER A 332 -21.94 11.95 -8.43
N GLY A 333 -23.14 12.13 -8.99
CA GLY A 333 -23.53 11.60 -10.30
C GLY A 333 -24.35 10.31 -10.25
N PHE A 334 -24.29 9.60 -9.14
CA PHE A 334 -25.22 8.54 -8.79
C PHE A 334 -25.87 8.88 -7.45
N THR A 335 -27.02 8.29 -7.15
CA THR A 335 -27.75 8.54 -5.91
C THR A 335 -27.70 7.30 -5.04
N ALA A 336 -27.24 7.46 -3.81
CA ALA A 336 -27.35 6.44 -2.78
C ALA A 336 -28.12 6.98 -1.57
N LEU A 337 -29.07 6.19 -1.07
CA LEU A 337 -29.86 6.47 0.12
C LEU A 337 -29.74 5.31 1.09
N SER A 338 -29.34 5.58 2.33
CA SER A 338 -29.21 4.54 3.36
C SER A 338 -29.86 4.97 4.66
N LEU A 339 -30.54 4.03 5.32
CA LEU A 339 -31.19 4.21 6.61
C LEU A 339 -30.54 3.32 7.65
N TYR A 340 -30.24 3.89 8.81
CA TYR A 340 -29.71 3.19 9.97
C TYR A 340 -30.58 3.46 11.18
N GLU A 341 -30.78 2.43 12.00
CA GLU A 341 -31.46 2.52 13.29
C GLU A 341 -30.60 1.85 14.34
N ASP A 342 -30.28 2.57 15.40
CA ASP A 342 -29.46 2.11 16.54
C ASP A 342 -28.18 1.36 16.12
N GLY A 343 -27.40 1.95 15.23
CA GLY A 343 -26.13 1.38 14.77
C GLY A 343 -26.24 0.25 13.76
N ARG A 344 -27.45 -0.08 13.28
CA ARG A 344 -27.69 -1.14 12.29
C ARG A 344 -28.21 -0.58 10.98
N ARG A 345 -27.63 -1.01 9.86
CA ARG A 345 -28.14 -0.67 8.52
C ARG A 345 -29.49 -1.37 8.30
N VAL A 346 -30.53 -0.59 8.05
CA VAL A 346 -31.90 -1.07 7.76
C VAL A 346 -32.07 -1.34 6.28
N THR A 347 -31.60 -0.42 5.43
CA THR A 347 -31.69 -0.55 3.97
C THR A 347 -30.66 0.33 3.27
N LEU A 348 -30.31 -0.05 2.04
CA LEU A 348 -29.51 0.71 1.09
C LEU A 348 -30.19 0.69 -0.28
N HIS A 349 -30.45 1.87 -0.83
CA HIS A 349 -30.72 2.08 -2.25
C HIS A 349 -29.49 2.69 -2.90
N ASP A 350 -28.99 2.11 -3.99
CA ASP A 350 -27.87 2.64 -4.75
C ASP A 350 -28.13 2.43 -6.25
N THR A 351 -28.13 3.52 -7.02
CA THR A 351 -28.40 3.47 -8.46
C THR A 351 -27.35 2.70 -9.27
N ARG A 352 -26.21 2.34 -8.67
CA ARG A 352 -25.17 1.49 -9.27
C ARG A 352 -25.44 -0.01 -9.09
N GLY A 353 -26.46 -0.39 -8.32
CA GLY A 353 -26.85 -1.78 -8.10
C GLY A 353 -25.98 -2.52 -7.08
N VAL A 354 -25.58 -1.84 -6.00
CA VAL A 354 -24.81 -2.46 -4.90
C VAL A 354 -25.64 -3.58 -4.24
N PRO A 355 -25.07 -4.79 -4.05
CA PRO A 355 -25.79 -5.90 -3.42
C PRO A 355 -26.26 -5.58 -2.00
N ARG A 356 -27.49 -5.99 -1.67
CA ARG A 356 -28.06 -5.87 -0.32
C ARG A 356 -27.53 -6.97 0.60
N GLY A 357 -27.38 -6.65 1.88
CA GLY A 357 -27.17 -7.64 2.93
C GLY A 357 -28.40 -8.54 3.13
N SER A 358 -28.21 -9.76 3.63
CA SER A 358 -29.31 -10.72 3.87
C SER A 358 -30.37 -10.21 4.84
N ASP A 359 -29.96 -9.35 5.78
CA ASP A 359 -30.80 -8.85 6.87
C ASP A 359 -31.41 -7.47 6.57
N GLU A 360 -31.15 -6.93 5.37
CA GLU A 360 -31.63 -5.62 4.96
C GLU A 360 -33.02 -5.69 4.34
N ARG A 361 -33.86 -4.71 4.68
CA ARG A 361 -35.19 -4.58 4.08
C ARG A 361 -35.08 -4.16 2.61
N ASP A 362 -36.14 -4.42 1.84
CA ASP A 362 -36.23 -3.90 0.48
C ASP A 362 -36.34 -2.37 0.53
N PRO A 363 -35.42 -1.60 -0.09
CA PRO A 363 -35.49 -0.14 -0.09
C PRO A 363 -36.81 0.39 -0.64
N TYR A 364 -37.45 -0.30 -1.59
CA TYR A 364 -38.73 0.11 -2.17
C TYR A 364 -39.92 -0.09 -1.20
N GLU A 365 -39.76 -0.93 -0.19
CA GLU A 365 -40.74 -1.06 0.91
C GLU A 365 -40.55 0.00 1.99
N VAL A 366 -39.29 0.36 2.27
CA VAL A 366 -38.94 1.36 3.30
C VAL A 366 -39.21 2.78 2.78
N PHE A 367 -38.91 3.04 1.52
CA PHE A 367 -39.10 4.32 0.83
C PHE A 367 -39.98 4.13 -0.41
N PRO A 368 -41.32 4.13 -0.25
CA PRO A 368 -42.22 4.12 -1.39
C PRO A 368 -41.97 5.33 -2.29
N GLY A 369 -41.86 5.10 -3.60
CA GLY A 369 -41.59 6.17 -4.59
C GLY A 369 -40.14 6.28 -5.04
N LEU A 370 -39.24 5.42 -4.56
CA LEU A 370 -37.88 5.31 -5.13
C LEU A 370 -37.92 4.95 -6.63
N PRO A 371 -37.02 5.51 -7.45
CA PRO A 371 -36.96 5.22 -8.88
C PRO A 371 -36.42 3.81 -9.20
N GLY A 372 -36.90 3.26 -10.33
CA GLY A 372 -36.28 2.13 -11.05
C GLY A 372 -36.14 0.84 -10.25
N ARG A 373 -37.25 0.12 -9.97
CA ARG A 373 -37.18 -1.22 -9.35
C ARG A 373 -36.38 -2.18 -10.24
N PRO A 374 -35.35 -2.88 -9.74
CA PRO A 374 -34.65 -3.89 -10.54
C PRO A 374 -35.65 -5.01 -10.89
N GLY A 375 -36.13 -5.04 -12.13
CA GLY A 375 -37.18 -5.95 -12.58
C GLY A 375 -38.14 -5.41 -13.64
N THR A 376 -38.11 -4.10 -13.94
CA THR A 376 -38.77 -3.53 -15.13
C THR A 376 -37.71 -3.08 -16.13
N GLU A 377 -37.78 -3.61 -17.35
CA GLU A 377 -36.87 -3.54 -18.50
C GLU A 377 -35.75 -2.46 -18.50
N PRO A 378 -34.52 -2.80 -18.93
CA PRO A 378 -33.48 -1.80 -19.14
C PRO A 378 -33.90 -0.84 -20.26
N PRO A 379 -33.62 0.47 -20.16
CA PRO A 379 -33.79 1.36 -21.29
C PRO A 379 -32.88 0.90 -22.44
N SER A 380 -33.49 0.66 -23.60
CA SER A 380 -32.81 0.33 -24.85
C SER A 380 -31.66 1.30 -25.10
N ARG A 381 -30.42 0.79 -25.12
CA ARG A 381 -29.27 1.56 -25.60
C ARG A 381 -29.54 2.02 -27.04
N PRO A 382 -29.38 3.31 -27.39
CA PRO A 382 -29.26 3.70 -28.80
C PRO A 382 -28.03 3.01 -29.39
N GLY A 383 -28.22 2.35 -30.54
CA GLY A 383 -27.28 1.38 -31.09
C GLY A 383 -25.86 1.92 -31.29
N LEU A 384 -24.89 1.28 -30.63
CA LEU A 384 -23.55 1.12 -31.18
C LEU A 384 -23.55 -0.16 -32.02
N GLY A 385 -23.06 -0.02 -33.26
CA GLY A 385 -23.06 -1.07 -34.26
C GLY A 385 -22.44 -2.39 -33.78
N ARG A 386 -23.01 -3.48 -34.31
CA ARG A 386 -22.54 -4.88 -34.29
C ARG A 386 -21.03 -5.07 -34.04
N PRO A 387 -20.64 -6.01 -33.16
CA PRO A 387 -19.30 -6.58 -33.17
C PRO A 387 -19.18 -7.67 -34.25
N LEU A 388 -18.10 -7.64 -35.01
CA LEU A 388 -17.60 -8.81 -35.76
C LEU A 388 -16.84 -9.72 -34.79
N GLY A 389 -16.97 -11.05 -35.01
CA GLY A 389 -16.45 -12.13 -34.15
C GLY A 389 -14.93 -12.11 -33.92
N ALA A 390 -14.35 -12.99 -33.11
CA ALA A 390 -14.68 -14.39 -32.97
C ALA A 390 -14.01 -15.05 -31.74
N ALA A 391 -14.52 -16.24 -31.42
CA ALA A 391 -13.87 -17.39 -30.82
C ALA A 391 -13.37 -17.32 -29.35
N VAL A 392 -14.16 -18.02 -28.52
CA VAL A 392 -13.76 -18.66 -27.26
C VAL A 392 -12.77 -19.81 -27.55
N PRO A 393 -11.77 -20.04 -26.67
CA PRO A 393 -11.56 -21.38 -26.15
C PRO A 393 -11.64 -21.46 -24.61
N THR A 394 -12.21 -22.56 -24.16
CA THR A 394 -12.51 -23.03 -22.80
C THR A 394 -11.28 -23.41 -21.93
N PRO A 395 -11.45 -23.64 -20.61
CA PRO A 395 -10.40 -23.53 -19.60
C PRO A 395 -9.68 -24.85 -19.28
N ARG A 396 -8.43 -24.76 -18.80
CA ARG A 396 -7.75 -25.81 -18.01
C ARG A 396 -7.09 -25.19 -16.75
N GLN A 397 -7.39 -25.81 -15.61
CA GLN A 397 -6.93 -25.61 -14.21
C GLN A 397 -5.40 -25.80 -14.01
N PRO A 398 -4.85 -25.73 -12.78
CA PRO A 398 -4.94 -24.69 -11.73
C PRO A 398 -3.53 -24.30 -11.23
N LEU A 399 -3.19 -23.02 -11.13
CA LEU A 399 -1.90 -22.62 -10.52
C LEU A 399 -2.10 -22.20 -9.07
N ARG A 400 -1.36 -22.91 -8.20
CA ARG A 400 -1.24 -22.71 -6.76
C ARG A 400 -0.74 -21.29 -6.48
N ALA A 401 -1.47 -20.58 -5.62
CA ALA A 401 -1.01 -19.33 -5.04
C ALA A 401 0.07 -19.62 -3.98
N SER A 402 1.31 -19.27 -4.28
CA SER A 402 2.35 -19.00 -3.28
C SER A 402 2.66 -17.51 -3.33
N ALA A 403 2.85 -16.91 -2.15
CA ALA A 403 2.94 -15.47 -1.92
C ALA A 403 4.00 -14.76 -2.77
N PRO A 404 3.79 -13.48 -3.15
CA PRO A 404 4.81 -12.68 -3.84
C PRO A 404 5.97 -12.36 -2.88
N GLY A 405 7.20 -12.62 -3.30
CA GLY A 405 8.40 -12.01 -2.75
C GLY A 405 8.44 -10.51 -3.09
N PRO A 406 9.20 -9.67 -2.35
CA PRO A 406 9.22 -8.24 -2.56
C PRO A 406 9.78 -7.92 -3.96
N ALA A 407 8.96 -7.30 -4.80
CA ALA A 407 9.39 -6.77 -6.09
C ALA A 407 10.45 -5.69 -5.87
N LEU A 408 11.59 -5.86 -6.55
CA LEU A 408 12.64 -4.87 -6.67
C LEU A 408 12.04 -3.56 -7.19
N ARG A 409 12.14 -2.49 -6.39
CA ARG A 409 11.73 -1.14 -6.79
C ARG A 409 12.73 -0.60 -7.81
N GLY A 410 12.43 -0.81 -9.09
CA GLY A 410 12.75 0.16 -10.13
C GLY A 410 11.94 1.44 -9.89
N ASP A 411 12.40 2.54 -10.46
CA ASP A 411 12.02 3.93 -10.21
C ASP A 411 10.61 4.21 -9.65
N VAL A 412 10.57 5.14 -8.69
CA VAL A 412 9.39 5.63 -7.99
C VAL A 412 8.53 6.47 -8.94
N SER A 413 7.76 5.82 -9.80
CA SER A 413 6.66 6.42 -10.56
C SER A 413 5.52 5.43 -10.85
N ALA A 414 5.54 4.25 -10.23
CA ALA A 414 4.34 3.43 -10.15
C ALA A 414 3.37 4.10 -9.16
N GLU A 415 2.35 4.78 -9.71
CA GLU A 415 1.20 5.23 -8.93
C GLU A 415 0.75 4.09 -8.02
N PRO A 416 0.69 4.28 -6.69
CA PRO A 416 0.09 3.27 -5.84
C PRO A 416 -1.35 3.09 -6.32
N ALA A 417 -1.75 1.84 -6.60
CA ALA A 417 -3.14 1.55 -6.92
C ALA A 417 -4.03 2.24 -5.87
N PRO A 418 -5.05 3.01 -6.28
CA PRO A 418 -5.87 3.75 -5.35
C PRO A 418 -6.44 2.77 -4.33
N ASP A 419 -6.24 3.09 -3.05
CA ASP A 419 -6.87 2.35 -1.97
C ASP A 419 -8.38 2.30 -2.25
N PRO A 420 -9.05 1.13 -2.26
CA PRO A 420 -10.49 1.03 -2.50
C PRO A 420 -11.33 1.89 -1.54
N ARG A 421 -10.76 2.30 -0.39
CA ARG A 421 -11.37 3.25 0.57
C ARG A 421 -11.32 4.72 0.11
N TYR A 422 -10.46 5.06 -0.83
CA TYR A 422 -10.21 6.41 -1.35
C TYR A 422 -10.39 6.51 -2.87
N VAL A 423 -11.07 5.55 -3.52
CA VAL A 423 -11.40 5.65 -4.94
C VAL A 423 -12.31 6.85 -5.17
N THR A 424 -11.73 7.97 -5.60
CA THR A 424 -12.41 8.93 -6.45
C THR A 424 -12.74 8.18 -7.74
N VAL A 425 -13.99 7.71 -7.83
CA VAL A 425 -14.53 7.21 -9.10
C VAL A 425 -14.41 8.36 -10.10
N PRO A 426 -13.77 8.18 -11.28
CA PRO A 426 -13.66 9.25 -12.26
C PRO A 426 -15.05 9.71 -12.68
N THR A 427 -15.31 10.99 -12.46
CA THR A 427 -16.56 11.65 -12.82
C THR A 427 -16.57 11.95 -14.33
N PRO A 428 -17.53 11.44 -15.13
CA PRO A 428 -17.67 11.86 -16.51
C PRO A 428 -18.14 13.32 -16.58
N PRO A 429 -17.67 14.14 -17.53
CA PRO A 429 -18.10 15.54 -17.65
C PRO A 429 -19.54 15.63 -18.15
N GLY A 430 -20.39 16.36 -17.41
CA GLY A 430 -21.74 16.76 -17.83
C GLY A 430 -22.85 16.24 -16.91
N PHE A 431 -23.16 16.97 -15.83
CA PHE A 431 -24.17 16.59 -14.83
C PHE A 431 -25.60 17.08 -15.09
N ALA A 432 -25.88 17.70 -16.23
CA ALA A 432 -27.24 18.04 -16.63
C ALA A 432 -27.88 16.79 -17.30
N GLY A 433 -28.73 16.06 -16.57
CA GLY A 433 -29.32 14.81 -17.07
C GLY A 433 -30.15 13.99 -16.07
N PRO A 434 -30.55 12.76 -16.42
CA PRO A 434 -31.48 11.89 -15.66
C PRO A 434 -31.07 11.61 -14.21
N HIS A 435 -29.81 11.83 -13.84
CA HIS A 435 -29.30 11.66 -12.48
C HIS A 435 -29.86 12.68 -11.47
N ARG A 436 -30.04 13.95 -11.88
CA ARG A 436 -30.67 14.99 -11.02
C ARG A 436 -32.17 14.77 -10.84
N GLU A 437 -32.83 14.23 -11.86
CA GLU A 437 -34.24 13.82 -11.76
C GLU A 437 -34.41 12.69 -10.74
N VAL A 438 -33.55 11.66 -10.81
CA VAL A 438 -33.50 10.58 -9.84
C VAL A 438 -33.24 11.11 -8.43
N LEU A 439 -32.29 12.04 -8.26
CA LEU A 439 -32.04 12.70 -6.97
C LEU A 439 -33.31 13.36 -6.42
N ARG A 440 -34.04 14.14 -7.24
CA ARG A 440 -35.28 14.81 -6.83
C ARG A 440 -36.37 13.80 -6.42
N GLN A 441 -36.50 12.68 -7.15
CA GLN A 441 -37.42 11.61 -6.80
C GLN A 441 -37.06 10.92 -5.48
N VAL A 442 -35.76 10.69 -5.23
CA VAL A 442 -35.26 10.14 -3.96
C VAL A 442 -35.52 11.11 -2.80
N CYS A 443 -35.30 12.41 -2.98
CA CYS A 443 -35.65 13.42 -1.96
C CYS A 443 -37.16 13.41 -1.65
N ALA A 444 -38.01 13.35 -2.68
CA ALA A 444 -39.46 13.29 -2.50
C ALA A 444 -39.90 12.02 -1.74
N ALA A 445 -39.31 10.86 -2.07
CA ALA A 445 -39.55 9.61 -1.36
C ALA A 445 -39.09 9.69 0.11
N LEU A 446 -37.97 10.37 0.37
CA LEU A 446 -37.48 10.60 1.73
C LEU A 446 -38.44 11.46 2.56
N THR A 447 -38.91 12.58 2.00
CA THR A 447 -39.93 13.44 2.64
C THR A 447 -41.21 12.67 2.92
N ALA A 448 -41.71 11.92 1.93
CA ALA A 448 -42.95 11.16 2.08
C ALA A 448 -42.85 10.07 3.15
N ALA A 449 -41.72 9.38 3.25
CA ALA A 449 -41.53 8.27 4.18
C ALA A 449 -41.19 8.71 5.62
N LEU A 450 -40.38 9.76 5.78
CA LEU A 450 -39.83 10.15 7.09
C LEU A 450 -40.28 11.54 7.57
N GLY A 451 -41.06 12.28 6.77
CA GLY A 451 -41.52 13.62 7.12
C GLY A 451 -40.39 14.65 7.21
N ILE A 452 -39.25 14.40 6.57
CA ILE A 452 -38.13 15.33 6.52
C ILE A 452 -38.50 16.47 5.56
N ASP A 453 -38.61 17.68 6.12
CA ASP A 453 -38.85 18.92 5.39
C ASP A 453 -37.64 19.84 5.58
N LEU A 454 -36.76 19.89 4.57
CA LEU A 454 -35.60 20.76 4.57
C LEU A 454 -35.99 22.10 3.92
N PRO A 455 -35.97 23.23 4.66
CA PRO A 455 -36.28 24.53 4.10
C PRO A 455 -35.38 24.88 2.90
N PRO A 456 -35.89 25.58 1.87
CA PRO A 456 -35.11 25.93 0.68
C PRO A 456 -33.82 26.71 0.97
N ASP A 457 -33.81 27.51 2.04
CA ASP A 457 -32.70 28.36 2.50
C ASP A 457 -31.90 27.72 3.66
N ALA A 458 -32.23 26.49 4.07
CA ALA A 458 -31.62 25.86 5.24
C ALA A 458 -30.10 25.65 5.10
N LEU A 459 -29.59 25.55 3.87
CA LEU A 459 -28.18 25.34 3.59
C LEU A 459 -27.40 26.65 3.33
N ASP A 460 -28.11 27.77 3.31
CA ASP A 460 -27.58 29.08 2.99
C ASP A 460 -26.84 29.70 4.16
N GLY A 461 -25.95 30.64 3.86
CA GLY A 461 -25.24 31.40 4.87
C GLY A 461 -24.25 30.57 5.70
N ALA A 462 -23.95 31.08 6.89
CA ALA A 462 -23.02 30.47 7.82
C ALA A 462 -23.78 29.52 8.77
N LEU A 463 -23.26 28.30 8.90
CA LEU A 463 -23.85 27.26 9.76
C LEU A 463 -22.81 26.73 10.76
N PRO A 464 -23.21 26.24 11.95
CA PRO A 464 -22.34 25.47 12.83
C PRO A 464 -21.61 24.37 12.07
N SER A 465 -20.29 24.31 12.17
CA SER A 465 -19.47 23.42 11.36
C SER A 465 -18.26 22.91 12.10
N ALA A 466 -17.72 21.77 11.67
CA ALA A 466 -16.46 21.23 12.16
C ALA A 466 -15.69 20.52 11.03
N LEU A 467 -14.36 20.47 11.17
CA LEU A 467 -13.55 19.54 10.41
C LEU A 467 -13.77 18.14 11.00
N ILE A 468 -13.97 17.14 10.16
CA ILE A 468 -14.28 15.78 10.60
C ILE A 468 -13.02 14.94 10.53
N LEU A 469 -12.58 14.42 11.67
CA LEU A 469 -11.60 13.34 11.69
C LEU A 469 -12.34 12.05 11.31
N PRO A 470 -11.92 11.34 10.24
CA PRO A 470 -12.42 10.01 9.93
C PRO A 470 -12.54 9.12 11.18
N VAL A 471 -13.71 8.50 11.39
CA VAL A 471 -13.88 7.48 12.44
C VAL A 471 -13.10 6.22 12.09
N LEU A 472 -12.67 5.46 13.12
CA LEU A 472 -11.90 4.24 12.93
C LEU A 472 -12.78 3.13 12.32
N GLU A 473 -12.51 2.76 11.07
CA GLU A 473 -13.15 1.58 10.44
C GLU A 473 -12.76 0.29 11.17
N PRO A 474 -13.58 -0.75 11.23
CA PRO A 474 -13.18 -2.04 11.80
C PRO A 474 -11.88 -2.56 11.17
N LEU A 475 -10.94 -3.04 11.98
CA LEU A 475 -9.73 -3.70 11.45
C LEU A 475 -10.13 -4.98 10.70
N THR A 476 -9.99 -5.00 9.38
CA THR A 476 -10.28 -6.19 8.56
C THR A 476 -8.99 -6.94 8.22
N GLY A 477 -9.01 -8.28 8.24
CA GLY A 477 -7.87 -9.11 7.85
C GLY A 477 -6.93 -9.50 8.99
N ARG A 478 -5.75 -10.02 8.64
CA ARG A 478 -4.73 -10.54 9.59
C ARG A 478 -3.48 -9.65 9.70
N GLY A 479 -3.48 -8.47 9.07
CA GLY A 479 -2.28 -7.64 8.89
C GLY A 479 -1.41 -8.14 7.74
N GLY A 480 -0.10 -8.00 7.88
CA GLY A 480 0.92 -8.47 6.95
C GLY A 480 1.19 -9.99 7.01
N PHE A 481 1.91 -10.48 6.00
CA PHE A 481 2.30 -11.89 5.90
C PHE A 481 3.36 -12.24 6.95
N LEU A 482 3.21 -13.40 7.59
CA LEU A 482 4.20 -13.96 8.50
C LEU A 482 4.69 -15.30 7.92
N PRO A 483 6.02 -15.50 7.76
CA PRO A 483 6.56 -16.76 7.27
C PRO A 483 6.35 -17.88 8.30
N GLU A 484 6.37 -19.13 7.82
CA GLU A 484 6.10 -20.31 8.65
C GLU A 484 7.01 -20.37 9.88
N SER A 485 8.30 -20.06 9.70
CA SER A 485 9.30 -19.99 10.77
C SER A 485 8.89 -19.05 11.91
N VAL A 486 8.28 -17.90 11.61
CA VAL A 486 7.78 -16.96 12.63
C VAL A 486 6.46 -17.45 13.21
N THR A 487 5.55 -17.99 12.41
CA THR A 487 4.29 -18.54 12.93
C THR A 487 4.53 -19.72 13.88
N GLY A 488 5.53 -20.55 13.63
CA GLY A 488 5.95 -21.63 14.53
C GLY A 488 6.39 -21.10 15.90
N LEU A 489 7.12 -19.97 15.95
CA LEU A 489 7.48 -19.30 17.20
C LEU A 489 6.24 -18.79 17.95
N LEU A 490 5.29 -18.18 17.24
CA LEU A 490 4.04 -17.70 17.84
C LEU A 490 3.22 -18.84 18.45
N ASP A 491 3.26 -20.03 17.83
CA ASP A 491 2.48 -21.20 18.23
C ASP A 491 3.11 -21.92 19.43
N ALA A 492 4.44 -21.89 19.53
CA ALA A 492 5.18 -22.49 20.63
C ALA A 492 5.23 -21.61 21.89
N ALA A 493 5.10 -20.29 21.75
CA ALA A 493 5.27 -19.34 22.85
C ALA A 493 4.13 -19.38 23.88
N ALA A 494 4.48 -19.34 25.16
CA ALA A 494 3.50 -19.16 26.23
C ALA A 494 2.79 -17.79 26.10
N PRO A 495 1.49 -17.67 26.39
CA PRO A 495 0.72 -16.45 26.12
C PRO A 495 1.29 -15.17 26.73
N ASP A 496 1.81 -15.23 27.97
CA ASP A 496 2.37 -14.06 28.65
C ASP A 496 3.73 -13.66 28.07
N THR A 497 4.60 -14.63 27.80
CA THR A 497 5.89 -14.41 27.12
C THR A 497 5.68 -13.80 25.74
N LEU A 498 4.73 -14.35 24.96
CA LEU A 498 4.39 -13.81 23.65
C LEU A 498 3.89 -12.37 23.75
N ARG A 499 3.06 -12.07 24.76
CA ARG A 499 2.58 -10.71 25.00
C ARG A 499 3.75 -9.77 25.29
N THR A 500 4.66 -10.13 26.20
CA THR A 500 5.82 -9.29 26.53
C THR A 500 6.71 -9.06 25.32
N ALA A 501 7.03 -10.11 24.55
CA ALA A 501 7.86 -9.99 23.35
C ALA A 501 7.19 -9.09 22.28
N LEU A 502 5.90 -9.28 22.01
CA LEU A 502 5.19 -8.44 21.04
C LEU A 502 5.04 -6.99 21.50
N ALA A 503 4.86 -6.73 22.80
CA ALA A 503 4.85 -5.38 23.34
C ALA A 503 6.19 -4.68 23.13
N ALA A 504 7.31 -5.40 23.31
CA ALA A 504 8.64 -4.88 23.03
C ALA A 504 8.83 -4.56 21.53
N GLN A 505 8.37 -5.45 20.64
CA GLN A 505 8.44 -5.22 19.20
C GLN A 505 7.56 -4.03 18.76
N LEU A 506 6.37 -3.87 19.34
CA LEU A 506 5.50 -2.74 19.06
C LEU A 506 6.09 -1.42 19.58
N ALA A 507 6.72 -1.42 20.77
CA ALA A 507 7.38 -0.23 21.30
C ALA A 507 8.51 0.26 20.38
N LEU A 508 9.30 -0.66 19.84
CA LEU A 508 10.31 -0.33 18.83
C LEU A 508 9.68 0.20 17.55
N PHE A 509 8.59 -0.42 17.08
CA PHE A 509 7.90 0.07 15.88
C PHE A 509 7.33 1.49 16.06
N THR A 510 6.78 1.80 17.24
CA THR A 510 6.32 3.16 17.54
C THR A 510 7.47 4.16 17.63
N ALA A 511 8.66 3.73 18.06
CA ALA A 511 9.86 4.58 18.08
C ALA A 511 10.43 4.81 16.66
N GLU A 512 10.47 3.76 15.82
CA GLU A 512 10.84 3.83 14.40
C GLU A 512 9.97 4.84 13.62
N THR A 513 8.75 5.12 14.11
CA THR A 513 7.77 6.00 13.45
C THR A 513 7.52 7.31 14.20
N GLY A 514 8.19 7.53 15.34
CA GLY A 514 8.01 8.69 16.21
C GLY A 514 6.60 8.82 16.79
N LEU A 515 5.84 7.74 16.91
CA LEU A 515 4.53 7.72 17.57
C LEU A 515 4.65 7.53 19.09
N ASP A 516 5.77 7.00 19.56
CA ASP A 516 6.08 6.81 20.99
C ASP A 516 6.13 8.14 21.77
N ARG A 517 6.38 9.25 21.09
CA ARG A 517 6.34 10.62 21.66
C ARG A 517 4.97 11.02 22.21
N TYR A 518 3.90 10.35 21.79
CA TYR A 518 2.55 10.63 22.25
C TYR A 518 2.22 9.83 23.51
N PRO A 519 1.89 10.48 24.64
CA PRO A 519 1.67 9.79 25.91
C PRO A 519 0.51 8.79 25.85
N GLU A 520 -0.54 9.08 25.07
CA GLU A 520 -1.66 8.17 24.83
C GLU A 520 -1.24 6.88 24.11
N VAL A 521 -0.25 6.95 23.22
CA VAL A 521 0.31 5.78 22.53
C VAL A 521 1.18 4.98 23.51
N ALA A 522 2.11 5.65 24.20
CA ALA A 522 2.98 5.01 25.19
C ALA A 522 2.19 4.29 26.31
N ALA A 523 1.09 4.89 26.76
CA ALA A 523 0.18 4.29 27.72
C ALA A 523 -0.50 3.02 27.18
N ALA A 524 -0.88 2.99 25.90
CA ALA A 524 -1.49 1.83 25.26
C ALA A 524 -0.55 0.62 25.16
N LEU A 525 0.76 0.85 25.11
CA LEU A 525 1.77 -0.21 25.05
C LEU A 525 1.98 -0.92 26.39
N THR A 526 1.86 -0.17 27.48
CA THR A 526 2.19 -0.61 28.84
C THR A 526 0.97 -0.95 29.70
N GLY A 527 -0.22 -0.49 29.30
CA GLY A 527 -1.45 -0.71 30.03
C GLY A 527 -2.09 -2.09 29.79
N ASP A 528 -2.94 -2.49 30.74
CA ASP A 528 -3.80 -3.69 30.63
C ASP A 528 -5.07 -3.44 29.78
N GLY A 529 -5.20 -2.25 29.18
CA GLY A 529 -6.37 -1.79 28.42
C GLY A 529 -6.55 -2.55 27.12
N ARG A 530 -7.10 -3.77 27.20
CA ARG A 530 -7.58 -4.55 26.05
C ARG A 530 -9.05 -4.24 25.81
N GLY A 531 -9.43 -4.02 24.56
CA GLY A 531 -10.79 -3.72 24.15
C GLY A 531 -10.86 -2.81 22.93
N PRO A 532 -12.07 -2.56 22.39
CA PRO A 532 -12.29 -1.59 21.33
C PRO A 532 -11.70 -0.23 21.70
N VAL A 533 -10.91 0.36 20.81
CA VAL A 533 -10.44 1.73 21.02
C VAL A 533 -11.62 2.67 20.76
N ASP A 534 -12.01 3.42 21.79
CA ASP A 534 -13.05 4.44 21.65
C ASP A 534 -12.53 5.60 20.79
N ASP A 535 -13.25 5.94 19.72
CA ASP A 535 -12.90 6.99 18.76
C ASP A 535 -12.64 8.35 19.43
N ASP A 536 -13.31 8.62 20.54
CA ASP A 536 -13.26 9.90 21.25
C ASP A 536 -12.29 9.89 22.44
N SER A 537 -11.70 8.73 22.75
CA SER A 537 -10.60 8.65 23.72
C SER A 537 -9.36 9.38 23.19
N PRO A 538 -8.43 9.84 24.05
CA PRO A 538 -7.18 10.45 23.60
C PRO A 538 -6.42 9.57 22.59
N LEU A 539 -6.38 8.25 22.82
CA LEU A 539 -5.80 7.29 21.90
C LEU A 539 -6.57 7.24 20.58
N GLY A 540 -7.91 7.13 20.61
CA GLY A 540 -8.74 7.10 19.42
C GLY A 540 -8.55 8.33 18.54
N ILE A 541 -8.57 9.52 19.14
CA ILE A 541 -8.30 10.78 18.43
C ILE A 541 -6.92 10.73 17.77
N ARG A 542 -5.87 10.31 18.50
CA ARG A 542 -4.50 10.21 17.93
C ARG A 542 -4.43 9.27 16.73
N LEU A 543 -5.01 8.07 16.84
CA LEU A 543 -4.99 7.09 15.75
C LEU A 543 -5.75 7.59 14.52
N ARG A 544 -6.89 8.28 14.73
CA ARG A 544 -7.69 8.92 13.66
C ARG A 544 -6.93 10.07 13.00
N THR A 545 -6.23 10.89 13.79
CA THR A 545 -5.36 11.95 13.28
C THR A 545 -4.28 11.38 12.37
N VAL A 546 -3.50 10.40 12.83
CA VAL A 546 -2.42 9.79 12.02
C VAL A 546 -2.97 9.14 10.74
N THR A 547 -4.13 8.49 10.81
CA THR A 547 -4.79 7.91 9.63
C THR A 547 -5.20 9.00 8.64
N ALA A 548 -5.72 10.13 9.13
CA ALA A 548 -6.15 11.24 8.29
C ALA A 548 -4.98 11.99 7.61
N GLU A 549 -3.83 12.11 8.28
CA GLU A 549 -2.61 12.71 7.69
C GLU A 549 -2.22 11.99 6.38
N ARG A 550 -2.25 10.66 6.41
CA ARG A 550 -1.95 9.84 5.24
C ARG A 550 -3.00 9.99 4.13
N ALA A 551 -4.27 10.01 4.51
CA ALA A 551 -5.41 10.14 3.58
C ALA A 551 -5.37 11.46 2.80
N GLY A 552 -5.03 12.57 3.48
CA GLY A 552 -4.97 13.90 2.88
C GLY A 552 -4.00 13.96 1.70
N ILE A 553 -2.81 13.38 1.82
CA ILE A 553 -1.84 13.39 0.71
C ILE A 553 -2.20 12.43 -0.41
N VAL A 554 -2.79 11.27 -0.10
CA VAL A 554 -3.25 10.36 -1.19
C VAL A 554 -4.15 11.11 -2.17
N ARG A 555 -4.99 12.02 -1.67
CA ARG A 555 -5.88 12.86 -2.49
C ARG A 555 -5.15 13.90 -3.34
N GLU A 556 -3.92 14.26 -2.95
CA GLU A 556 -3.05 15.17 -3.70
C GLU A 556 -2.08 14.42 -4.63
N GLN A 557 -2.12 13.08 -4.67
CA GLN A 557 -1.31 12.30 -5.61
C GLN A 557 -1.64 12.67 -7.06
N GLY A 558 -0.60 12.85 -7.88
CA GLY A 558 -0.73 13.26 -9.28
C GLY A 558 -0.85 14.78 -9.50
N LYS A 559 -0.92 15.59 -8.44
CA LYS A 559 -0.77 17.05 -8.53
C LYS A 559 0.69 17.44 -8.33
N GLU A 560 1.10 18.52 -8.99
CA GLU A 560 2.39 19.13 -8.71
C GLU A 560 2.37 19.66 -7.26
N LEU A 561 3.08 19.00 -6.35
CA LEU A 561 3.21 19.38 -4.93
C LEU A 561 4.00 20.70 -4.74
N ALA A 562 4.18 21.50 -5.80
CA ALA A 562 4.92 22.76 -5.75
C ALA A 562 4.26 23.72 -4.73
N GLY A 563 4.96 23.98 -3.63
CA GLY A 563 4.47 24.82 -2.53
C GLY A 563 3.67 24.07 -1.45
N HIS A 564 3.49 22.75 -1.57
CA HIS A 564 2.97 21.90 -0.50
C HIS A 564 4.06 21.69 0.57
N PRO A 565 3.73 21.70 1.88
CA PRO A 565 4.74 21.52 2.93
C PRO A 565 5.35 20.12 2.99
N VAL A 566 4.84 19.18 2.19
CA VAL A 566 5.17 17.75 2.26
C VAL A 566 5.73 17.26 0.94
N THR A 567 6.82 16.49 1.02
CA THR A 567 7.55 15.89 -0.10
C THR A 567 7.13 14.44 -0.33
N TRP A 568 7.59 13.84 -1.44
CA TRP A 568 7.40 12.41 -1.68
C TRP A 568 8.16 11.52 -0.69
N ASP A 569 9.26 12.00 -0.11
CA ASP A 569 10.02 11.25 0.91
C ASP A 569 9.25 11.16 2.23
N ASP A 570 8.50 12.21 2.59
CA ASP A 570 7.64 12.24 3.79
C ASP A 570 6.48 11.23 3.70
N LEU A 571 6.02 10.90 2.47
CA LEU A 571 4.91 9.97 2.26
C LEU A 571 5.22 8.55 2.75
N HIS A 572 6.47 8.12 2.61
CA HIS A 572 6.89 6.83 3.14
C HIS A 572 6.80 6.82 4.67
N GLY A 573 7.33 7.86 5.33
CA GLY A 573 7.26 8.01 6.78
C GLY A 573 5.83 8.05 7.30
N TRP A 574 4.91 8.73 6.63
CA TRP A 574 3.50 8.78 7.06
C TRP A 574 2.74 7.48 6.81
N ARG A 575 3.06 6.74 5.75
CA ARG A 575 2.54 5.38 5.59
C ARG A 575 2.96 4.52 6.79
N ARG A 576 4.24 4.58 7.17
CA ARG A 576 4.73 3.84 8.33
C ARG A 576 4.05 4.25 9.63
N ARG A 577 3.80 5.56 9.83
CA ARG A 577 3.00 6.05 10.98
C ARG A 577 1.58 5.48 10.99
N GLU A 578 0.90 5.43 9.84
CA GLU A 578 -0.43 4.79 9.75
C GLU A 578 -0.35 3.30 10.10
N GLU A 579 0.62 2.57 9.55
CA GLU A 579 0.84 1.15 9.84
C GLU A 579 1.10 0.92 11.33
N ALA A 580 1.92 1.75 11.98
CA ALA A 580 2.15 1.72 13.42
C ALA A 580 0.89 2.06 14.22
N ALA A 581 0.08 3.03 13.79
CA ALA A 581 -1.21 3.34 14.43
C ALA A 581 -2.18 2.15 14.33
N GLN A 582 -2.23 1.46 13.19
CA GLN A 582 -3.01 0.24 13.01
C GLN A 582 -2.47 -0.90 13.89
N ALA A 583 -1.16 -1.01 14.07
CA ALA A 583 -0.52 -1.98 14.95
C ALA A 583 -0.87 -1.75 16.43
N VAL A 584 -0.82 -0.49 16.90
CA VAL A 584 -1.25 -0.09 18.25
C VAL A 584 -2.72 -0.43 18.47
N ARG A 585 -3.57 -0.17 17.48
CA ARG A 585 -4.98 -0.55 17.56
C ARG A 585 -5.19 -2.06 17.60
N ALA A 586 -4.52 -2.80 16.71
CA ALA A 586 -4.61 -4.25 16.69
C ALA A 586 -4.12 -4.85 18.01
N TRP A 587 -3.10 -4.26 18.62
CA TRP A 587 -2.64 -4.62 19.95
C TRP A 587 -3.72 -4.45 21.03
N CYS A 588 -4.48 -3.36 21.00
CA CYS A 588 -5.57 -3.11 21.95
C CYS A 588 -6.77 -4.05 21.71
N GLU A 589 -7.17 -4.23 20.44
CA GLU A 589 -8.44 -4.84 20.07
C GLU A 589 -8.37 -6.35 19.79
N ARG A 590 -7.18 -6.90 19.52
CA ARG A 590 -7.00 -8.29 19.08
C ARG A 590 -6.21 -9.11 20.10
N PRO A 591 -6.39 -10.44 20.12
CA PRO A 591 -5.48 -11.34 20.81
C PRO A 591 -4.04 -11.16 20.31
N ALA A 592 -3.04 -11.32 21.19
CA ALA A 592 -1.63 -11.07 20.89
C ALA A 592 -1.15 -11.77 19.60
N ARG A 593 -1.51 -13.05 19.41
CA ARG A 593 -1.18 -13.82 18.19
C ARG A 593 -1.73 -13.19 16.91
N GLN A 594 -2.91 -12.59 16.95
CA GLN A 594 -3.49 -11.90 15.79
C GLN A 594 -2.88 -10.52 15.59
N ALA A 595 -2.52 -9.82 16.67
CA ALA A 595 -1.82 -8.54 16.60
C ALA A 595 -0.41 -8.67 15.98
N ALA A 596 0.24 -9.83 16.12
CA ALA A 596 1.58 -10.09 15.57
C ALA A 596 1.69 -9.77 14.07
N GLY A 597 0.66 -10.08 13.28
CA GLY A 597 0.64 -9.79 11.84
C GLY A 597 0.61 -8.29 11.51
N TRP A 598 0.19 -7.44 12.44
CA TRP A 598 0.20 -5.98 12.29
C TRP A 598 1.50 -5.34 12.81
N ILE A 599 2.30 -6.08 13.58
CA ILE A 599 3.49 -5.56 14.24
C ILE A 599 4.74 -6.02 13.51
N LEU A 600 4.94 -7.34 13.42
CA LEU A 600 6.23 -7.92 13.03
C LEU A 600 6.60 -7.68 11.55
N PRO A 601 5.69 -7.82 10.57
CA PRO A 601 6.03 -7.64 9.15
C PRO A 601 6.38 -6.19 8.78
N HIS A 602 6.09 -5.23 9.66
CA HIS A 602 6.25 -3.80 9.42
C HIS A 602 7.50 -3.21 10.08
N ARG A 603 8.25 -4.04 10.84
CA ARG A 603 9.51 -3.63 11.46
C ARG A 603 10.56 -3.32 10.40
N GLU A 604 11.26 -2.21 10.60
CA GLU A 604 12.35 -1.78 9.70
C GLU A 604 13.69 -2.42 10.06
N ASP A 605 13.91 -2.68 11.36
CA ASP A 605 15.11 -3.33 11.85
C ASP A 605 15.31 -4.73 11.21
N PRO A 606 16.35 -4.94 10.39
CA PRO A 606 16.62 -6.23 9.74
C PRO A 606 16.71 -7.40 10.72
N TRP A 607 17.10 -7.11 11.97
CA TRP A 607 17.36 -8.08 13.01
C TRP A 607 16.17 -8.31 13.95
N TRP A 608 14.98 -7.77 13.61
CA TRP A 608 13.79 -7.87 14.45
C TRP A 608 13.46 -9.33 14.80
N ARG A 609 13.68 -10.29 13.89
CA ARG A 609 13.41 -11.73 14.10
C ARG A 609 14.30 -12.34 15.16
N THR A 610 15.60 -12.02 15.12
CA THR A 610 16.59 -12.45 16.10
C THR A 610 16.22 -11.91 17.47
N ARG A 611 15.94 -10.60 17.55
CA ARG A 611 15.51 -9.95 18.79
C ARG A 611 14.21 -10.53 19.33
N PHE A 612 13.21 -10.73 18.48
CA PHE A 612 11.93 -11.31 18.87
C PHE A 612 12.10 -12.74 19.42
N THR A 613 12.97 -13.54 18.81
CA THR A 613 13.28 -14.89 19.30
C THR A 613 13.98 -14.86 20.65
N ALA A 614 14.92 -13.94 20.85
CA ALA A 614 15.59 -13.72 22.12
C ALA A 614 14.61 -13.27 23.22
N ASP A 615 13.69 -12.35 22.90
CA ASP A 615 12.63 -11.89 23.79
C ASP A 615 11.72 -13.06 24.21
N LEU A 616 11.38 -13.96 23.28
CA LEU A 616 10.60 -15.17 23.57
C LEU A 616 11.35 -16.18 24.45
N ALA A 617 12.67 -16.29 24.30
CA ALA A 617 13.50 -17.16 25.13
C ALA A 617 13.79 -16.57 26.53
N GLY A 618 13.42 -15.30 26.78
CA GLY A 618 13.74 -14.59 28.03
C GLY A 618 15.21 -14.18 28.15
N THR A 619 15.98 -14.29 27.07
CA THR A 619 17.37 -13.84 26.96
C THR A 619 17.38 -12.37 26.58
N LYS A 620 17.73 -11.49 27.52
CA LYS A 620 18.10 -10.11 27.21
C LYS A 620 19.54 -10.10 26.69
N GLU A 621 19.72 -10.14 25.37
CA GLU A 621 21.02 -9.74 24.81
C GLU A 621 21.13 -8.21 24.83
N HIS A 622 22.23 -7.69 25.37
CA HIS A 622 22.55 -6.28 25.33
C HIS A 622 23.02 -5.92 23.93
N ALA A 623 22.28 -4.96 23.34
CA ALA A 623 22.58 -4.04 22.23
C ALA A 623 23.77 -4.36 21.32
#